data_AF-A0A1S3I676-F1
#
_entry.id   AF-A0A1S3I676-F1
#
_cell.length_a   1.000
_cell.length_b   1.000
_cell.length_c   1.000
_cell.angle_alpha   90.00
_cell.angle_beta   90.00
_cell.angle_gamma   90.00
#
_symmetry.space_group_name_H-M   'P 1'
#
loop_
_entity.id
_entity.type
_entity.pdbx_description
1 polymer ?
#
loop_
_entity_poly.entity_id
_entity_poly.type
_entity_poly.pdbx_seq_one_letter_code
_entity_poly.pdbx_strand_id
1 'polypeptide(L)'
;MAAPENSKIRWRSVCIGKITVIVCTILTILTQKCSALPDFPSVTYEMMYSAGLDAYSNQKWSDCMKFMSRAIEDYHFYTETLAECRRLCTKANKFNTQKPVDMQLAIFGNYVYKSNCIRKCKMTKFKTRPDNYSAEVDEAFENLKPYDYYQLCAFKIQLYQHAAAAAYTFLLSNKDNEAMQKNIHYYRSLPQVKDEFFVNLEEKPYQT
;
A
#
# COMPACT_ATOMS: atom_id res chain seq x y z
N MET A 1 -6.80 24.56 78.91
CA MET A 1 -6.95 24.60 77.44
C MET A 1 -6.03 23.55 76.88
N ALA A 2 -6.63 22.46 76.40
CA ALA A 2 -5.95 21.23 76.04
C ALA A 2 -5.30 21.32 74.66
N ALA A 3 -4.10 20.78 74.54
CA ALA A 3 -3.53 20.32 73.29
C ALA A 3 -3.90 18.83 73.10
N PRO A 4 -4.15 18.39 71.87
CA PRO A 4 -3.97 16.99 71.54
C PRO A 4 -2.87 16.79 70.50
N GLU A 5 -2.03 15.85 70.87
CA GLU A 5 -1.01 15.10 70.16
C GLU A 5 -1.60 14.37 68.93
N ASN A 6 -0.85 14.31 67.81
CA ASN A 6 -1.03 13.19 66.87
C ASN A 6 0.17 12.91 65.93
N SER A 7 0.79 11.76 66.22
CA SER A 7 1.24 10.66 65.36
C SER A 7 1.91 10.92 63.99
N LYS A 8 3.18 10.50 63.92
CA LYS A 8 3.92 10.14 62.70
C LYS A 8 3.28 8.92 62.02
N ILE A 9 2.97 9.03 60.72
CA ILE A 9 2.59 7.89 59.86
C ILE A 9 3.63 7.69 58.76
N ARG A 10 3.95 6.40 58.61
CA ARG A 10 5.05 5.76 57.90
C ARG A 10 4.75 5.63 56.40
N TRP A 11 5.65 6.12 55.55
CA TRP A 11 5.60 5.98 54.09
C TRP A 11 5.59 4.50 53.67
N ARG A 12 4.56 4.07 52.94
CA ARG A 12 4.55 2.81 52.17
C ARG A 12 4.52 3.14 50.69
N SER A 13 5.66 2.96 50.04
CA SER A 13 5.84 2.99 48.59
C SER A 13 5.01 1.87 47.95
N VAL A 14 3.93 2.20 47.26
CA VAL A 14 3.15 1.23 46.47
C VAL A 14 2.62 1.92 45.22
N CYS A 15 2.79 1.25 44.07
CA CYS A 15 2.16 1.52 42.75
C CYS A 15 2.78 2.59 41.81
N ILE A 16 4.07 2.50 41.49
CA ILE A 16 4.64 3.14 40.28
C ILE A 16 4.72 2.14 39.10
N GLY A 17 4.60 0.83 39.35
CA GLY A 17 4.79 -0.22 38.34
C GLY A 17 3.58 -0.63 37.50
N LYS A 18 2.37 -0.10 37.75
CA LYS A 18 1.19 -0.42 36.91
C LYS A 18 0.95 0.60 35.80
N ILE A 19 1.24 1.87 36.04
CA ILE A 19 1.03 2.95 35.07
C ILE A 19 2.06 2.84 33.92
N THR A 20 3.32 2.55 34.24
CA THR A 20 4.40 2.37 33.24
C THR A 20 4.16 1.18 32.32
N VAL A 21 3.63 0.06 32.83
CA VAL A 21 3.31 -1.12 32.01
C VAL A 21 2.12 -0.84 31.08
N ILE A 22 1.09 -0.12 31.57
CA ILE A 22 -0.07 0.25 30.76
C ILE A 22 0.36 1.18 29.60
N VAL A 23 1.19 2.19 29.89
CA VAL A 23 1.73 3.10 28.86
C VAL A 23 2.58 2.34 27.83
N CYS A 24 3.38 1.35 28.26
CA CYS A 24 4.17 0.52 27.36
C CYS A 24 3.30 -0.39 26.48
N THR A 25 2.22 -0.97 27.03
CA THR A 25 1.27 -1.76 26.23
C THR A 25 0.49 -0.91 25.22
N ILE A 26 0.14 0.34 25.56
CA ILE A 26 -0.51 1.28 24.63
C ILE A 26 0.45 1.71 23.51
N LEU A 27 1.74 1.93 23.82
CA LEU A 27 2.77 2.22 22.82
C LEU A 27 3.03 1.04 21.87
N THR A 28 2.91 -0.21 22.31
CA THR A 28 3.04 -1.37 21.42
C THR A 28 1.81 -1.63 20.55
N ILE A 29 0.64 -1.13 20.92
CA ILE A 29 -0.58 -1.22 20.08
C ILE A 29 -0.47 -0.26 18.88
N LEU A 30 0.25 0.85 19.02
CA LEU A 30 0.48 1.82 17.94
C LEU A 30 1.49 1.37 16.88
N THR A 31 2.15 0.21 17.07
CA THR A 31 3.03 -0.40 16.05
C THR A 31 2.37 -1.54 15.28
N GLN A 32 1.05 -1.68 15.35
CA GLN A 32 0.34 -2.34 14.25
C GLN A 32 0.62 -1.51 13.00
N LYS A 33 1.54 -2.00 12.16
CA LYS A 33 1.55 -1.63 10.74
C LYS A 33 0.10 -1.80 10.28
N CYS A 34 -0.56 -0.67 10.03
CA CYS A 34 -1.81 -0.63 9.30
C CYS A 34 -1.46 -1.14 7.90
N SER A 35 -1.43 -2.46 7.76
CA SER A 35 -1.46 -3.09 6.45
C SER A 35 -2.85 -2.73 5.96
N ALA A 36 -2.92 -1.80 5.03
CA ALA A 36 -4.17 -1.35 4.46
C ALA A 36 -4.86 -2.54 3.77
N LEU A 37 -5.95 -2.98 4.43
CA LEU A 37 -7.17 -3.61 3.93
C LEU A 37 -7.14 -5.08 3.46
N PRO A 38 -8.13 -5.83 3.95
CA PRO A 38 -9.19 -6.32 3.09
C PRO A 38 -10.56 -5.97 3.69
N ASP A 39 -10.89 -4.68 3.85
CA ASP A 39 -12.17 -4.32 4.48
C ASP A 39 -13.36 -4.87 3.68
N PHE A 40 -13.25 -4.98 2.35
CA PHE A 40 -14.26 -5.58 1.48
C PHE A 40 -13.62 -6.19 0.22
N PRO A 41 -13.56 -7.53 0.07
CA PRO A 41 -12.96 -8.19 -1.10
C PRO A 41 -13.59 -7.80 -2.44
N SER A 42 -14.81 -7.26 -2.43
CA SER A 42 -15.54 -6.81 -3.61
C SER A 42 -15.15 -5.41 -4.09
N VAL A 43 -14.49 -4.59 -3.26
CA VAL A 43 -14.05 -3.25 -3.66
C VAL A 43 -12.61 -3.35 -4.17
N THR A 44 -12.42 -3.03 -5.44
CA THR A 44 -11.13 -3.17 -6.14
C THR A 44 -10.45 -1.82 -6.39
N TYR A 45 -9.16 -1.85 -6.71
CA TYR A 45 -8.40 -0.67 -7.14
C TYR A 45 -9.05 0.01 -8.34
N GLU A 46 -9.67 -0.74 -9.25
CA GLU A 46 -10.40 -0.16 -10.39
C GLU A 46 -11.61 0.67 -9.94
N MET A 47 -12.40 0.15 -9.00
CA MET A 47 -13.54 0.89 -8.45
C MET A 47 -13.08 2.14 -7.69
N MET A 48 -12.01 2.03 -6.91
CA MET A 48 -11.44 3.15 -6.15
C MET A 48 -10.82 4.19 -7.09
N TYR A 49 -10.13 3.75 -8.13
CA TYR A 49 -9.54 4.63 -9.14
C TYR A 49 -10.62 5.42 -9.87
N SER A 50 -11.69 4.73 -10.32
CA SER A 50 -12.86 5.37 -10.93
C SER A 50 -13.50 6.42 -9.99
N ALA A 51 -13.75 6.07 -8.72
CA ALA A 51 -14.24 7.01 -7.72
C ALA A 51 -13.28 8.20 -7.48
N GLY A 52 -11.97 7.96 -7.57
CA GLY A 52 -10.94 9.00 -7.49
C GLY A 52 -10.97 9.96 -8.68
N LEU A 53 -11.17 9.45 -9.90
CA LEU A 53 -11.32 10.25 -11.12
C LEU A 53 -12.61 11.10 -11.08
N ASP A 54 -13.69 10.54 -10.56
CA ASP A 54 -14.93 11.29 -10.33
C ASP A 54 -14.72 12.40 -9.30
N ALA A 55 -14.07 12.09 -8.18
CA ALA A 55 -13.75 13.08 -7.16
C ALA A 55 -12.82 14.18 -7.69
N TYR A 56 -11.83 13.83 -8.51
CA TYR A 56 -10.94 14.76 -9.20
C TYR A 56 -11.72 15.71 -10.11
N SER A 57 -12.59 15.16 -10.96
CA SER A 57 -13.39 15.93 -11.92
C SER A 57 -14.36 16.89 -11.22
N ASN A 58 -14.88 16.47 -10.06
CA ASN A 58 -15.76 17.28 -9.20
C ASN A 58 -15.00 18.17 -8.21
N GLN A 59 -13.66 18.28 -8.31
CA GLN A 59 -12.81 19.11 -7.44
C GLN A 59 -12.93 18.77 -5.94
N LYS A 60 -13.32 17.53 -5.61
CA LYS A 60 -13.35 17.00 -4.25
C LYS A 60 -11.96 16.49 -3.88
N TRP A 61 -11.03 17.41 -3.67
CA TRP A 61 -9.60 17.10 -3.54
C TRP A 61 -9.25 16.13 -2.41
N SER A 62 -9.92 16.26 -1.26
CA SER A 62 -9.74 15.36 -0.11
C SER A 62 -10.16 13.92 -0.45
N ASP A 63 -11.30 13.76 -1.12
CA ASP A 63 -11.80 12.44 -1.51
C ASP A 63 -10.97 11.85 -2.64
N CYS A 64 -10.57 12.66 -3.63
CA CYS A 64 -9.65 12.25 -4.68
C CYS A 64 -8.36 11.66 -4.09
N MET A 65 -7.71 12.38 -3.17
CA MET A 65 -6.47 11.89 -2.55
C MET A 65 -6.69 10.57 -1.82
N LYS A 66 -7.79 10.44 -1.05
CA LYS A 66 -8.13 9.21 -0.33
C LYS A 66 -8.36 8.04 -1.28
N PHE A 67 -9.18 8.23 -2.32
CA PHE A 67 -9.48 7.18 -3.29
C PHE A 67 -8.24 6.76 -4.06
N MET A 68 -7.41 7.70 -4.52
CA MET A 68 -6.15 7.38 -5.20
C MET A 68 -5.19 6.58 -4.29
N SER A 69 -5.04 7.01 -3.02
CA SER A 69 -4.22 6.27 -2.04
C SER A 69 -4.69 4.83 -1.89
N ARG A 70 -6.00 4.65 -1.67
CA ARG A 70 -6.58 3.32 -1.47
C ARG A 70 -6.49 2.46 -2.72
N ALA A 71 -6.63 3.05 -3.90
CA ALA A 71 -6.49 2.33 -5.15
C ALA A 71 -5.05 1.82 -5.34
N ILE A 72 -4.04 2.64 -5.05
CA ILE A 72 -2.61 2.25 -5.08
C ILE A 72 -2.34 1.10 -4.09
N GLU A 73 -2.79 1.25 -2.84
CA GLU A 73 -2.63 0.22 -1.80
C GLU A 73 -3.24 -1.13 -2.22
N ASP A 74 -4.47 -1.13 -2.75
CA ASP A 74 -5.14 -2.34 -3.20
C ASP A 74 -4.49 -2.97 -4.44
N TYR A 75 -3.96 -2.15 -5.36
CA TYR A 75 -3.20 -2.63 -6.52
C TYR A 75 -1.91 -3.35 -6.10
N HIS A 76 -1.18 -2.82 -5.12
CA HIS A 76 -0.02 -3.51 -4.55
C HIS A 76 -0.40 -4.83 -3.91
N PHE A 77 -1.44 -4.84 -3.08
CA PHE A 77 -1.95 -6.06 -2.47
C PHE A 77 -2.31 -7.12 -3.53
N TYR A 78 -3.01 -6.71 -4.59
CA TYR A 78 -3.41 -7.57 -5.69
C TYR A 78 -2.18 -8.17 -6.41
N THR A 79 -1.27 -7.33 -6.87
CA THR A 79 -0.08 -7.74 -7.64
C THR A 79 0.88 -8.60 -6.83
N GLU A 80 1.13 -8.26 -5.56
CA GLU A 80 1.96 -9.06 -4.65
C GLU A 80 1.34 -10.44 -4.40
N THR A 81 0.03 -10.49 -4.18
CA THR A 81 -0.69 -11.76 -4.00
C THR A 81 -0.63 -12.61 -5.27
N LEU A 82 -0.75 -12.01 -6.46
CA LEU A 82 -0.57 -12.72 -7.73
C LEU A 82 0.85 -13.26 -7.90
N ALA A 83 1.86 -12.47 -7.58
CA ALA A 83 3.26 -12.89 -7.63
C ALA A 83 3.51 -14.07 -6.69
N GLU A 84 2.95 -14.02 -5.48
CA GLU A 84 3.04 -15.12 -4.52
C GLU A 84 2.37 -16.40 -5.04
N CYS A 85 1.17 -16.31 -5.60
CA CYS A 85 0.52 -17.46 -6.24
C CYS A 85 1.37 -18.06 -7.36
N ARG A 86 1.96 -17.24 -8.23
CA ARG A 86 2.86 -17.70 -9.31
C ARG A 86 4.09 -18.41 -8.74
N ARG A 87 4.69 -17.87 -7.68
CA ARG A 87 5.88 -18.44 -7.02
C ARG A 87 5.57 -19.78 -6.36
N LEU A 88 4.50 -19.85 -5.57
CA LEU A 88 4.06 -21.08 -4.90
C LEU A 88 3.73 -22.20 -5.89
N CYS A 89 3.00 -21.89 -6.97
CA CYS A 89 2.65 -22.87 -7.99
C CYS A 89 3.87 -23.34 -8.79
N THR A 90 4.85 -22.46 -9.03
CA THR A 90 6.12 -22.84 -9.66
C THR A 90 6.92 -23.78 -8.76
N LYS A 91 6.95 -23.54 -7.43
CA LYS A 91 7.62 -24.40 -6.46
C LYS A 91 6.92 -25.76 -6.26
N ALA A 92 5.59 -25.78 -6.27
CA ALA A 92 4.81 -27.00 -6.11
C ALA A 92 4.93 -27.95 -7.32
N ASN A 93 5.25 -27.38 -8.49
CA ASN A 93 5.42 -28.10 -9.73
C ASN A 93 6.75 -28.88 -9.78
N LYS A 94 6.76 -30.09 -9.21
CA LYS A 94 7.90 -31.02 -9.25
C LYS A 94 7.88 -31.92 -10.49
N PHE A 95 7.59 -31.36 -11.67
CA PHE A 95 7.55 -32.15 -12.90
C PHE A 95 8.92 -32.76 -13.18
N ASN A 96 9.03 -34.09 -13.11
CA ASN A 96 10.27 -34.80 -13.38
C ASN A 96 10.40 -35.05 -14.89
N THR A 97 11.30 -34.36 -15.56
CA THR A 97 11.62 -34.52 -16.99
C THR A 97 12.39 -35.80 -17.29
N GLN A 98 12.69 -36.64 -16.29
CA GLN A 98 13.61 -37.76 -16.49
C GLN A 98 13.05 -38.93 -17.30
N LYS A 99 11.72 -39.07 -17.48
CA LYS A 99 11.14 -40.11 -18.38
C LYS A 99 9.74 -39.78 -18.96
N PRO A 100 9.60 -38.85 -19.92
CA PRO A 100 8.40 -38.77 -20.73
C PRO A 100 8.57 -39.62 -21.99
N VAL A 101 7.66 -40.56 -22.23
CA VAL A 101 7.53 -41.24 -23.54
C VAL A 101 7.17 -40.21 -24.64
N ASP A 102 6.61 -39.06 -24.25
CA ASP A 102 6.31 -37.91 -25.10
C ASP A 102 6.58 -36.59 -24.35
N MET A 103 7.61 -35.87 -24.76
CA MET A 103 8.01 -34.60 -24.16
C MET A 103 6.96 -33.49 -24.36
N GLN A 104 6.21 -33.51 -25.46
CA GLN A 104 5.17 -32.51 -25.72
C GLN A 104 4.04 -32.67 -24.72
N LEU A 105 3.58 -33.89 -24.49
CA LEU A 105 2.52 -34.17 -23.51
C LEU A 105 2.92 -33.74 -22.09
N ALA A 106 4.18 -33.93 -21.71
CA ALA A 106 4.71 -33.46 -20.43
C ALA A 106 4.71 -31.93 -20.31
N ILE A 107 5.08 -31.21 -21.38
CA ILE A 107 5.03 -29.75 -21.42
C ILE A 107 3.58 -29.26 -21.30
N PHE A 108 2.64 -29.80 -22.07
CA PHE A 108 1.22 -29.44 -21.98
C PHE A 108 0.64 -29.71 -20.59
N GLY A 109 0.96 -30.87 -19.99
CA GLY A 109 0.55 -31.22 -18.63
C GLY A 109 1.03 -30.20 -17.59
N ASN A 110 2.25 -29.69 -17.75
CA ASN A 110 2.80 -28.65 -16.89
C ASN A 110 2.01 -27.33 -17.00
N TYR A 111 1.71 -26.87 -18.21
CA TYR A 111 0.90 -25.66 -18.42
C TYR A 111 -0.49 -25.79 -17.77
N VAL A 112 -1.16 -26.93 -17.96
CA VAL A 112 -2.47 -27.21 -17.37
C VAL A 112 -2.40 -27.27 -15.85
N TYR A 113 -1.37 -27.91 -15.28
CA TYR A 113 -1.16 -27.97 -13.83
C TYR A 113 -0.95 -26.57 -13.25
N LYS A 114 -0.03 -25.80 -13.83
CA LYS A 114 0.32 -24.45 -13.36
C LYS A 114 -0.88 -23.52 -13.44
N SER A 115 -1.62 -23.54 -14.55
CA SER A 115 -2.85 -22.75 -14.73
C SER A 115 -3.90 -23.08 -13.66
N ASN A 116 -4.16 -24.38 -13.44
CA ASN A 116 -5.11 -24.81 -12.41
C ASN A 116 -4.66 -24.44 -10.98
N CYS A 117 -3.36 -24.55 -10.68
CA CYS A 117 -2.83 -24.15 -9.39
C CYS A 117 -3.01 -22.64 -9.15
N ILE A 118 -2.66 -21.80 -10.13
CA ILE A 118 -2.80 -20.34 -10.02
C ILE A 118 -4.26 -19.96 -9.84
N ARG A 119 -5.17 -20.55 -10.62
CA ARG A 119 -6.63 -20.33 -10.49
C ARG A 119 -7.12 -20.64 -9.07
N LYS A 120 -6.75 -21.81 -8.52
CA LYS A 120 -7.13 -22.18 -7.16
C LYS A 120 -6.56 -21.23 -6.12
N CYS A 121 -5.29 -20.83 -6.25
CA CYS A 121 -4.65 -19.88 -5.35
C CYS A 121 -5.37 -18.52 -5.34
N LYS A 122 -5.67 -17.98 -6.53
CA LYS A 122 -6.46 -16.74 -6.68
C LYS A 122 -7.80 -16.84 -5.96
N MET A 123 -8.58 -17.90 -6.20
CA MET A 123 -9.88 -18.11 -5.57
C MET A 123 -9.76 -18.16 -4.03
N THR A 124 -8.73 -18.81 -3.50
CA THR A 124 -8.49 -18.87 -2.05
C THR A 124 -8.13 -17.51 -1.46
N LYS A 125 -7.28 -16.74 -2.15
CA LYS A 125 -6.76 -15.46 -1.65
C LYS A 125 -7.77 -14.33 -1.78
N PHE A 126 -8.49 -14.27 -2.90
CA PHE A 126 -9.35 -13.14 -3.23
C PHE A 126 -10.85 -13.43 -3.06
N LYS A 127 -11.26 -14.68 -2.82
CA LYS A 127 -12.65 -15.08 -2.54
C LYS A 127 -13.64 -14.57 -3.60
N THR A 128 -14.42 -13.54 -3.28
CA THR A 128 -15.49 -12.96 -4.09
C THR A 128 -15.02 -11.79 -4.95
N ARG A 129 -13.73 -11.49 -4.97
CA ARG A 129 -13.16 -10.41 -5.78
C ARG A 129 -13.34 -10.71 -7.28
N PRO A 130 -13.74 -9.72 -8.09
CA PRO A 130 -13.72 -9.84 -9.55
C PRO A 130 -12.32 -10.17 -10.08
N ASP A 131 -12.24 -10.97 -11.15
CA ASP A 131 -10.97 -11.32 -11.83
C ASP A 131 -10.87 -10.69 -13.24
N ASN A 132 -11.84 -9.84 -13.59
CA ASN A 132 -11.91 -9.11 -14.85
C ASN A 132 -11.59 -7.64 -14.61
N TYR A 133 -10.32 -7.27 -14.79
CA TYR A 133 -9.87 -5.88 -14.71
C TYR A 133 -9.79 -5.28 -16.11
N SER A 134 -10.05 -3.98 -16.20
CA SER A 134 -9.84 -3.25 -17.45
C SER A 134 -8.35 -3.18 -17.79
N ALA A 135 -7.98 -3.59 -19.01
CA ALA A 135 -6.60 -3.51 -19.49
C ALA A 135 -6.06 -2.06 -19.49
N GLU A 136 -6.94 -1.09 -19.76
CA GLU A 136 -6.61 0.34 -19.69
C GLU A 136 -6.27 0.77 -18.27
N VAL A 137 -7.02 0.28 -17.27
CA VAL A 137 -6.75 0.59 -15.87
C VAL A 137 -5.46 -0.10 -15.43
N ASP A 138 -5.23 -1.36 -15.82
CA ASP A 138 -3.97 -2.05 -15.52
C ASP A 138 -2.77 -1.28 -16.08
N GLU A 139 -2.82 -0.83 -17.34
CA GLU A 139 -1.79 -0.01 -17.96
C GLU A 139 -1.59 1.32 -17.21
N ALA A 140 -2.68 1.95 -16.75
CA ALA A 140 -2.58 3.18 -15.97
C ALA A 140 -1.82 2.97 -14.66
N PHE A 141 -2.04 1.85 -13.97
CA PHE A 141 -1.31 1.52 -12.74
C PHE A 141 0.14 1.10 -13.00
N GLU A 142 0.39 0.33 -14.05
CA GLU A 142 1.76 -0.04 -14.48
C GLU A 142 2.60 1.21 -14.78
N ASN A 143 1.98 2.25 -15.35
CA ASN A 143 2.62 3.55 -15.63
C ASN A 143 2.55 4.55 -14.46
N LEU A 144 2.12 4.11 -13.27
CA LEU A 144 2.00 4.93 -12.06
C LEU A 144 1.04 6.13 -12.17
N LYS A 145 0.10 6.11 -13.13
CA LYS A 145 -0.85 7.21 -13.37
C LYS A 145 -1.66 7.64 -12.13
N PRO A 146 -2.06 6.76 -11.19
CA PRO A 146 -2.71 7.19 -9.95
C PRO A 146 -1.90 8.21 -9.14
N TYR A 147 -0.55 8.14 -9.18
CA TYR A 147 0.31 9.12 -8.50
C TYR A 147 0.23 10.52 -9.12
N ASP A 148 0.03 10.62 -10.45
CA ASP A 148 -0.18 11.89 -11.16
C ASP A 148 -1.45 12.63 -10.69
N TYR A 149 -2.52 11.88 -10.43
CA TYR A 149 -3.74 12.43 -9.82
C TYR A 149 -3.57 12.72 -8.33
N TYR A 150 -2.99 11.77 -7.59
CA TYR A 150 -2.77 11.88 -6.16
C TYR A 150 -1.98 13.14 -5.80
N GLN A 151 -0.87 13.42 -6.52
CA GLN A 151 -0.02 14.57 -6.23
C GLN A 151 -0.78 15.89 -6.36
N LEU A 152 -1.61 16.04 -7.41
CA LEU A 152 -2.39 17.27 -7.58
C LEU A 152 -3.45 17.41 -6.49
N CYS A 153 -4.14 16.31 -6.16
CA CYS A 153 -5.17 16.31 -5.12
C CYS A 153 -4.58 16.65 -3.74
N ALA A 154 -3.43 16.07 -3.38
CA ALA A 154 -2.68 16.41 -2.17
C ALA A 154 -2.23 17.88 -2.17
N PHE A 155 -1.75 18.39 -3.31
CA PHE A 155 -1.32 19.77 -3.45
C PHE A 155 -2.47 20.76 -3.22
N LYS A 156 -3.66 20.49 -3.78
CA LYS A 156 -4.85 21.35 -3.65
C LYS A 156 -5.34 21.51 -2.22
N ILE A 157 -5.03 20.55 -1.34
CA ILE A 157 -5.33 20.61 0.11
C ILE A 157 -4.10 20.92 0.98
N GLN A 158 -3.03 21.44 0.36
CA GLN A 158 -1.80 21.89 1.03
C GLN A 158 -1.03 20.79 1.78
N LEU A 159 -1.22 19.52 1.40
CA LEU A 159 -0.42 18.40 1.89
C LEU A 159 0.85 18.26 1.04
N TYR A 160 1.75 19.24 1.16
CA TYR A 160 2.92 19.37 0.30
C TYR A 160 3.88 18.18 0.34
N GLN A 161 4.07 17.54 1.49
CA GLN A 161 4.92 16.35 1.60
C GLN A 161 4.38 15.19 0.75
N HIS A 162 3.08 14.94 0.82
CA HIS A 162 2.42 13.90 0.03
C HIS A 162 2.44 14.24 -1.47
N ALA A 163 2.20 15.50 -1.81
CA ALA A 163 2.26 15.96 -3.20
C ALA A 163 3.66 15.79 -3.81
N ALA A 164 4.70 16.24 -3.11
CA ALA A 164 6.08 16.14 -3.59
C ALA A 164 6.54 14.69 -3.74
N ALA A 165 6.24 13.82 -2.77
CA ALA A 165 6.60 12.40 -2.83
C ALA A 165 5.91 11.68 -4.00
N ALA A 166 4.60 11.90 -4.20
CA ALA A 166 3.86 11.29 -5.29
C ALA A 166 4.30 11.81 -6.67
N ALA A 167 4.51 13.12 -6.80
CA ALA A 167 5.01 13.72 -8.04
C ALA A 167 6.40 13.17 -8.40
N TYR A 168 7.28 13.03 -7.40
CA TYR A 168 8.63 12.49 -7.60
C TYR A 168 8.58 11.02 -8.03
N THR A 169 7.79 10.21 -7.33
CA THR A 169 7.55 8.79 -7.65
C THR A 169 7.06 8.62 -9.08
N PHE A 170 6.07 9.41 -9.52
CA PHE A 170 5.57 9.36 -10.90
C PHE A 170 6.64 9.73 -11.92
N LEU A 171 7.41 10.81 -11.67
CA LEU A 171 8.42 11.32 -12.60
C LEU A 171 9.58 10.34 -12.81
N LEU A 172 9.95 9.55 -11.80
CA LEU A 172 11.04 8.58 -11.92
C LEU A 172 10.78 7.52 -13.01
N SER A 173 9.53 7.08 -13.14
CA SER A 173 9.09 6.13 -14.18
C SER A 173 8.65 6.82 -15.48
N ASN A 174 8.28 8.11 -15.42
CA ASN A 174 7.77 8.88 -16.55
C ASN A 174 8.63 10.12 -16.82
N LYS A 175 9.92 9.91 -17.07
CA LYS A 175 10.94 10.98 -17.11
C LYS A 175 10.66 12.08 -18.12
N ASP A 176 10.01 11.75 -19.23
CA ASP A 176 9.72 12.69 -20.32
C ASP A 176 8.42 13.50 -20.10
N ASN A 177 7.74 13.31 -18.96
CA ASN A 177 6.53 14.06 -18.64
C ASN A 177 6.86 15.51 -18.25
N GLU A 178 6.82 16.41 -19.25
CA GLU A 178 7.11 17.84 -19.06
C GLU A 178 6.23 18.52 -18.00
N ALA A 179 4.95 18.13 -17.92
CA ALA A 179 4.03 18.70 -16.94
C ALA A 179 4.47 18.36 -15.51
N MET A 180 4.86 17.11 -15.26
CA MET A 180 5.36 16.71 -13.96
C MET A 180 6.72 17.34 -13.62
N GLN A 181 7.62 17.47 -14.60
CA GLN A 181 8.88 18.19 -14.40
C GLN A 181 8.62 19.62 -13.91
N LYS A 182 7.70 20.34 -14.59
CA LYS A 182 7.28 21.70 -14.19
C LYS A 182 6.66 21.71 -12.79
N ASN A 183 5.82 20.72 -12.45
CA ASN A 183 5.25 20.60 -11.10
C ASN A 183 6.33 20.42 -10.04
N ILE A 184 7.33 19.55 -10.25
CA ILE A 184 8.45 19.36 -9.33
C ILE A 184 9.25 20.65 -9.13
N HIS A 185 9.58 21.36 -10.22
CA HIS A 185 10.26 22.64 -10.14
C HIS A 185 9.46 23.67 -9.36
N TYR A 186 8.15 23.73 -9.62
CA TYR A 186 7.24 24.60 -8.89
C TYR A 186 7.17 24.23 -7.40
N TYR A 187 7.04 22.95 -7.06
CA TYR A 187 7.01 22.49 -5.67
C TYR A 187 8.29 22.86 -4.93
N ARG A 188 9.48 22.65 -5.52
CA ARG A 188 10.76 23.06 -4.92
C ARG A 188 10.89 24.57 -4.70
N SER A 189 10.15 25.39 -5.45
CA SER A 189 10.16 26.85 -5.28
C SER A 189 9.33 27.33 -4.08
N LEU A 190 8.49 26.46 -3.50
CA LEU A 190 7.60 26.82 -2.38
C LEU A 190 8.36 26.75 -1.05
N PRO A 191 8.30 27.78 -0.19
CA PRO A 191 8.98 27.79 1.11
C PRO A 191 8.57 26.65 2.05
N GLN A 192 7.36 26.12 1.90
CA GLN A 192 6.81 25.04 2.74
C GLN A 192 7.28 23.65 2.30
N VAL A 193 7.84 23.52 1.09
CA VAL A 193 8.31 22.26 0.53
C VAL A 193 9.81 22.14 0.82
N LYS A 194 10.21 21.01 1.37
CA LYS A 194 11.61 20.69 1.62
C LYS A 194 12.09 19.62 0.67
N ASP A 195 13.39 19.60 0.38
CA ASP A 195 13.99 18.58 -0.47
C ASP A 195 13.79 17.15 0.08
N GLU A 196 13.69 16.99 1.40
CA GLU A 196 13.38 15.71 2.06
C GLU A 196 11.99 15.12 1.72
N PHE A 197 11.09 15.91 1.13
CA PHE A 197 9.76 15.44 0.75
C PHE A 197 9.76 14.68 -0.60
N PHE A 198 10.82 14.79 -1.40
CA PHE A 198 10.93 14.13 -2.70
C PHE A 198 11.49 12.72 -2.54
N VAL A 199 10.66 11.83 -2.01
CA VAL A 199 10.98 10.41 -1.78
C VAL A 199 10.26 9.52 -2.77
N ASN A 200 10.91 8.42 -3.18
CA ASN A 200 10.29 7.43 -4.05
C ASN A 200 9.41 6.48 -3.22
N LEU A 201 8.09 6.54 -3.42
CA LEU A 201 7.12 5.73 -2.70
C LEU A 201 7.09 4.27 -3.19
N GLU A 202 7.68 3.99 -4.36
CA GLU A 202 7.79 2.63 -4.93
C GLU A 202 9.14 1.96 -4.65
N GLU A 203 10.04 2.62 -3.92
CA GLU A 203 11.37 2.07 -3.62
C GLU A 203 11.25 0.80 -2.78
N LYS A 204 11.84 -0.29 -3.27
CA LYS A 204 11.87 -1.56 -2.55
C LYS A 204 13.08 -1.60 -1.60
N PRO A 205 12.98 -2.26 -0.43
CA PRO A 205 14.05 -2.26 0.59
C PRO A 205 15.42 -2.81 0.16
N TYR A 206 15.52 -3.46 -0.99
CA TYR A 206 16.77 -4.02 -1.52
C TYR A 206 17.45 -3.12 -2.56
N GLN A 207 16.90 -1.93 -2.82
CA GLN A 207 17.41 -0.98 -3.81
C GLN A 207 18.31 0.11 -3.20
N THR A 208 18.51 0.09 -1.88
CA THR A 208 19.34 1.04 -1.12
C THR A 208 20.68 0.46 -0.68
#